data_AF-A0A1Y3TZB4-F1
#
_entry.id   AF-A0A1Y3TZB4-F1
#
_cell.length_a   1.000
_cell.length_b   1.000
_cell.length_c   1.000
_cell.angle_alpha   90.00
_cell.angle_beta   90.00
_cell.angle_gamma   90.00
#
_symmetry.space_group_name_H-M   'P 1'
#
loop_
_entity.id
_entity.type
_entity.pdbx_description
1 polymer ?
#
loop_
_entity_poly.entity_id
_entity_poly.type
_entity_poly.pdbx_seq_one_letter_code
_entity_poly.pdbx_strand_id
1 'polypeptide(L)'
;MDAEKWKDTILAKSREYVELGVSVANDLTEKGKTQAKILSNQAKISKAQRQLGALVYSLAKGNEENQPLVDRYIDMIDSIEQENRQLKAKLTPAEASEVEHAAADVEADLADVMADPVQEEPAPEEPAAEAAPADDSAKKYCPQCGAEVAPDALFCTKCGAQL
;
A
#
# COMPACT_ATOMS: atom_id res chain seq x y z
N MET A 1 -8.64 65.18 5.98
CA MET A 1 -8.47 63.72 5.89
C MET A 1 -7.87 63.43 4.53
N ASP A 2 -6.57 63.12 4.53
CA ASP A 2 -5.70 63.28 3.38
C ASP A 2 -5.80 62.12 2.40
N ALA A 3 -5.86 62.45 1.10
CA ALA A 3 -6.00 61.48 0.02
C ALA A 3 -4.84 60.45 -0.04
N GLU A 4 -3.67 60.82 0.48
CA GLU A 4 -2.51 59.93 0.58
C GLU A 4 -2.73 58.79 1.58
N LYS A 5 -3.35 59.07 2.73
CA LYS A 5 -3.68 58.04 3.74
C LYS A 5 -4.63 56.98 3.20
N TRP A 6 -5.55 57.36 2.31
CA TRP A 6 -6.46 56.43 1.63
C TRP A 6 -5.73 55.55 0.63
N LYS A 7 -4.80 56.12 -0.16
CA LYS A 7 -3.97 55.34 -1.09
C LYS A 7 -3.15 54.28 -0.36
N ASP A 8 -2.51 54.65 0.75
CA ASP A 8 -1.71 53.72 1.55
C ASP A 8 -2.56 52.60 2.14
N THR A 9 -3.76 52.92 2.63
CA THR A 9 -4.70 51.92 3.18
C THR A 9 -5.17 50.94 2.10
N ILE A 10 -5.45 51.43 0.89
CA ILE A 10 -5.85 50.59 -0.26
C ILE A 10 -4.69 49.68 -0.68
N LEU A 11 -3.48 50.22 -0.78
CA LEU A 11 -2.28 49.44 -1.12
C LEU A 11 -1.99 48.37 -0.08
N ALA A 12 -2.11 48.69 1.22
CA ALA A 12 -1.92 47.74 2.30
C ALA A 12 -2.95 46.59 2.21
N LYS A 13 -4.24 46.89 2.07
CA LYS A 13 -5.27 45.87 1.87
C LYS A 13 -5.06 45.04 0.61
N SER A 14 -4.66 45.66 -0.50
CA SER A 14 -4.38 44.93 -1.74
C SER A 14 -3.26 43.90 -1.56
N ARG A 15 -2.22 44.25 -0.80
CA ARG A 15 -1.11 43.35 -0.48
C ARG A 15 -1.57 42.21 0.42
N GLU A 16 -2.37 42.51 1.44
CA GLU A 16 -2.97 41.51 2.33
C GLU A 16 -3.82 40.49 1.55
N TYR A 17 -4.66 40.93 0.62
CA TYR A 17 -5.45 40.01 -0.21
C TYR A 17 -4.58 39.14 -1.13
N VAL A 18 -3.47 39.67 -1.66
CA VAL A 18 -2.51 38.89 -2.45
C VAL A 18 -1.83 37.85 -1.57
N GLU A 19 -1.37 38.22 -0.38
CA GLU A 19 -0.75 37.30 0.57
C GLU A 19 -1.70 36.19 1.02
N LEU A 20 -2.97 36.54 1.29
CA LEU A 20 -4.02 35.56 1.61
C LEU A 20 -4.29 34.62 0.42
N GLY A 21 -4.32 35.15 -0.80
CA GLY A 21 -4.48 34.32 -2.00
C GLY A 21 -3.34 33.32 -2.16
N VAL A 22 -2.11 33.73 -1.89
CA VAL A 22 -0.91 32.87 -1.94
C VAL A 22 -0.94 31.80 -0.83
N SER A 23 -1.32 32.16 0.40
CA SER A 23 -1.38 31.18 1.49
C SER A 23 -2.44 30.11 1.24
N VAL A 24 -3.65 30.50 0.82
CA VAL A 24 -4.73 29.55 0.50
C VAL A 24 -4.34 28.61 -0.64
N ALA A 25 -3.66 29.11 -1.66
CA ALA A 25 -3.16 28.27 -2.77
C ALA A 25 -2.12 27.23 -2.29
N ASN A 26 -1.21 27.64 -1.39
CA ASN A 26 -0.24 26.73 -0.79
C ASN A 26 -0.92 25.67 0.09
N ASP A 27 -1.87 26.07 0.92
CA ASP A 27 -2.63 25.15 1.79
C ASP A 27 -3.38 24.09 0.97
N LEU A 28 -4.06 24.50 -0.11
CA LEU A 28 -4.76 23.58 -1.00
C LEU A 28 -3.80 22.59 -1.65
N THR A 29 -2.62 23.05 -2.05
CA THR A 29 -1.58 22.21 -2.66
C THR A 29 -1.04 21.18 -1.66
N GLU A 30 -0.73 21.58 -0.42
CA GLU A 30 -0.26 20.67 0.63
C GLU A 30 -1.34 19.66 1.04
N LYS A 31 -2.61 20.07 1.07
CA LYS A 31 -3.74 19.17 1.27
C LYS A 31 -3.87 18.15 0.15
N GLY A 32 -3.83 18.57 -1.11
CA GLY A 32 -3.88 17.66 -2.26
C GLY A 32 -2.74 16.63 -2.25
N LYS A 33 -1.52 17.04 -1.89
CA LYS A 33 -0.39 16.11 -1.67
C LYS A 33 -0.65 15.12 -0.54
N THR A 34 -1.25 15.59 0.56
CA THR A 34 -1.58 14.76 1.72
C THR A 34 -2.63 13.71 1.37
N GLN A 35 -3.70 14.10 0.67
CA GLN A 35 -4.74 13.19 0.19
C GLN A 35 -4.16 12.13 -0.76
N ALA A 36 -3.33 12.53 -1.73
CA ALA A 36 -2.67 11.61 -2.65
C ALA A 36 -1.76 10.60 -1.93
N LYS A 37 -1.02 11.03 -0.89
CA LYS A 37 -0.21 10.14 -0.07
C LYS A 37 -1.05 9.14 0.72
N ILE A 38 -2.19 9.56 1.27
CA ILE A 38 -3.09 8.66 2.00
C ILE A 38 -3.60 7.55 1.07
N LEU A 39 -4.08 7.90 -0.13
CA LEU A 39 -4.55 6.92 -1.11
C LEU A 39 -3.42 5.97 -1.56
N SER A 40 -2.22 6.49 -1.79
CA SER A 40 -1.05 5.66 -2.11
C SER A 40 -0.70 4.69 -0.97
N ASN A 41 -0.76 5.14 0.28
CA ASN A 41 -0.50 4.30 1.44
C ASN A 41 -1.59 3.24 1.63
N GLN A 42 -2.86 3.54 1.37
CA GLN A 42 -3.93 2.54 1.36
C GLN A 42 -3.65 1.43 0.33
N ALA A 43 -3.28 1.80 -0.90
CA ALA A 43 -2.90 0.82 -1.92
C ALA A 43 -1.69 -0.06 -1.51
N LYS A 44 -0.71 0.51 -0.79
CA LYS A 44 0.43 -0.24 -0.25
C LYS A 44 0.01 -1.21 0.86
N ILE A 45 -0.84 -0.77 1.79
CA ILE A 45 -1.38 -1.61 2.87
C ILE A 45 -2.12 -2.81 2.27
N SER A 46 -3.06 -2.55 1.34
CA SER A 46 -3.84 -3.56 0.62
C SER A 46 -2.94 -4.59 -0.09
N LYS A 47 -1.87 -4.14 -0.75
CA LYS A 47 -0.89 -5.03 -1.38
C LYS A 47 -0.09 -5.84 -0.37
N ALA A 48 0.39 -5.21 0.70
CA ALA A 48 1.17 -5.88 1.75
C ALA A 48 0.32 -6.93 2.48
N GLN A 49 -0.96 -6.64 2.76
CA GLN A 49 -1.91 -7.58 3.35
C GLN A 49 -2.13 -8.81 2.45
N ARG A 50 -2.29 -8.61 1.13
CA ARG A 50 -2.38 -9.74 0.17
C ARG A 50 -1.11 -10.59 0.17
N GLN A 51 0.06 -9.97 0.16
CA GLN A 51 1.34 -10.68 0.22
C GLN A 51 1.49 -11.47 1.52
N LEU A 52 1.12 -10.86 2.64
CA LEU A 52 1.15 -11.50 3.95
C LEU A 52 0.18 -12.69 4.00
N GLY A 53 -1.04 -12.55 3.50
CA GLY A 53 -2.02 -13.63 3.44
C GLY A 53 -1.51 -14.81 2.61
N ALA A 54 -0.94 -14.53 1.42
CA ALA A 54 -0.39 -15.57 0.57
C ALA A 54 0.85 -16.26 1.20
N LEU A 55 1.70 -15.49 1.89
CA LEU A 55 2.82 -16.03 2.65
C LEU A 55 2.33 -16.95 3.78
N VAL A 56 1.41 -16.49 4.62
CA VAL A 56 0.86 -17.27 5.75
C VAL A 56 0.20 -18.55 5.25
N TYR A 57 -0.55 -18.48 4.14
CA TYR A 57 -1.14 -19.66 3.51
C TYR A 57 -0.07 -20.66 3.04
N SER A 58 0.99 -20.19 2.38
CA SER A 58 2.08 -21.05 1.91
C SER A 58 2.83 -21.72 3.07
N LEU A 59 3.07 -20.99 4.16
CA LEU A 59 3.68 -21.50 5.39
C LEU A 59 2.81 -22.59 6.03
N ALA A 60 1.51 -22.34 6.17
CA ALA A 60 0.56 -23.32 6.70
C ALA A 60 0.47 -24.58 5.83
N LYS A 61 0.47 -24.44 4.50
CA LYS A 61 0.43 -25.57 3.55
C LYS A 61 1.73 -26.38 3.57
N GLY A 62 2.88 -25.71 3.69
CA GLY A 62 4.19 -26.35 3.79
C GLY A 62 4.50 -26.93 5.17
N ASN A 63 3.63 -26.69 6.17
CA ASN A 63 3.91 -26.98 7.58
C ASN A 63 5.27 -26.41 8.03
N GLU A 64 5.64 -25.25 7.48
CA GLU A 64 6.85 -24.49 7.80
C GLU A 64 6.45 -23.23 8.58
N GLU A 65 7.21 -22.89 9.62
CA GLU A 65 6.98 -21.69 10.41
C GLU A 65 8.06 -20.65 10.15
N ASN A 66 7.65 -19.43 9.85
CA ASN A 66 8.55 -18.29 9.70
C ASN A 66 7.95 -17.02 10.32
N GLN A 67 7.62 -17.12 11.61
CA GLN A 67 7.14 -16.00 12.42
C GLN A 67 7.95 -14.70 12.25
N PRO A 68 9.30 -14.68 12.26
CA PRO A 68 10.04 -13.43 12.11
C PRO A 68 9.88 -12.78 10.72
N LEU A 69 9.43 -13.51 9.70
CA LEU A 69 9.09 -12.91 8.42
C LEU A 69 7.67 -12.33 8.45
N VAL A 70 6.72 -13.04 9.07
CA VAL A 70 5.34 -12.57 9.29
C VAL A 70 5.34 -11.29 10.12
N ASP A 71 6.06 -11.28 11.25
CA ASP A 71 6.20 -10.11 12.12
C ASP A 71 6.77 -8.90 11.36
N ARG A 72 7.77 -9.09 10.50
CA ARG A 72 8.33 -8.01 9.67
C ARG A 72 7.30 -7.41 8.71
N TYR A 73 6.37 -8.21 8.18
CA TYR A 73 5.29 -7.69 7.34
C TYR A 73 4.25 -6.92 8.18
N ILE A 74 3.92 -7.42 9.37
CA ILE A 74 3.00 -6.75 10.30
C ILE A 74 3.58 -5.39 10.69
N ASP A 75 4.85 -5.33 11.13
CA ASP A 75 5.53 -4.09 11.49
C ASP A 75 5.57 -3.08 10.32
N MET A 76 5.74 -3.56 9.09
CA MET A 76 5.72 -2.73 7.89
C MET A 76 4.34 -2.14 7.63
N ILE A 77 3.28 -2.95 7.76
CA ILE A 77 1.89 -2.51 7.63
C ILE A 77 1.58 -1.47 8.72
N ASP A 78 1.93 -1.76 9.97
CA ASP A 78 1.74 -0.87 11.12
C ASP A 78 2.42 0.48 10.91
N SER A 79 3.64 0.50 10.35
CA SER A 79 4.35 1.74 10.02
C SER A 79 3.60 2.58 8.98
N ILE A 80 3.07 1.95 7.92
CA ILE A 80 2.31 2.64 6.89
C ILE A 80 0.96 3.13 7.43
N GLU A 81 0.30 2.35 8.29
CA GLU A 81 -0.93 2.75 8.96
C GLU A 81 -0.72 3.93 9.91
N GLN A 82 0.39 3.95 10.65
CA GLN A 82 0.77 5.08 11.50
C GLN A 82 1.03 6.34 10.66
N GLU A 83 1.72 6.23 9.52
CA GLU A 83 1.89 7.36 8.60
C GLU A 83 0.52 7.85 8.09
N ASN A 84 -0.38 6.93 7.71
CA ASN A 84 -1.73 7.26 7.27
C ASN A 84 -2.50 8.02 8.36
N ARG A 85 -2.41 7.58 9.62
CA ARG A 85 -3.01 8.25 10.78
C ARG A 85 -2.46 9.66 10.98
N GLN A 86 -1.15 9.85 10.86
CA GLN A 86 -0.52 11.17 10.97
C GLN A 86 -0.93 12.12 9.82
N LEU A 87 -1.05 11.60 8.60
CA LEU A 87 -1.51 12.38 7.46
C LEU A 87 -2.98 12.76 7.60
N LYS A 88 -3.84 11.82 8.04
CA LYS A 88 -5.26 12.08 8.33
C LYS A 88 -5.44 13.14 9.41
N ALA A 89 -4.59 13.17 10.45
CA ALA A 89 -4.64 14.19 11.49
C ALA A 89 -4.35 15.62 11.00
N LYS A 90 -3.76 15.79 9.82
CA LYS A 90 -3.51 17.10 9.19
C LYS A 90 -4.71 17.60 8.36
N LEU A 91 -5.69 16.74 8.10
CA LEU A 91 -6.90 17.06 7.35
C LEU A 91 -8.05 17.43 8.29
N THR A 92 -9.01 18.20 7.80
CA THR A 92 -10.26 18.41 8.53
C THR A 92 -11.11 17.13 8.53
N PRO A 93 -12.06 16.96 9.48
CA PRO A 93 -12.90 15.76 9.53
C PRO A 93 -13.71 15.51 8.25
N ALA A 94 -14.12 16.57 7.54
CA ALA A 94 -14.83 16.44 6.26
C ALA A 94 -13.91 15.88 5.16
N GLU A 95 -12.69 16.42 5.04
CA GLU A 95 -11.71 15.97 4.05
C GLU A 95 -11.19 14.56 4.36
N ALA A 96 -11.05 14.21 5.64
CA ALA A 96 -10.69 12.85 6.06
C ALA A 96 -11.77 11.83 5.64
N SER A 97 -13.05 12.19 5.81
CA SER A 97 -14.18 11.39 5.37
C SER A 97 -14.17 11.20 3.85
N GLU A 98 -13.93 12.24 3.06
CA GLU A 98 -13.85 12.13 1.59
C GLU A 98 -12.75 11.16 1.13
N VAL A 99 -11.57 11.22 1.75
CA VAL A 99 -10.46 10.32 1.44
C VAL A 99 -10.76 8.88 1.86
N GLU A 100 -11.48 8.68 2.97
CA GLU A 100 -11.91 7.34 3.41
C GLU A 100 -12.95 6.73 2.48
N HIS A 101 -13.91 7.52 1.99
CA HIS A 101 -14.87 7.04 0.98
C HIS A 101 -14.15 6.67 -0.31
N ALA A 102 -13.26 7.54 -0.80
CA ALA A 102 -12.46 7.24 -2.00
C ALA A 102 -11.56 5.99 -1.82
N ALA A 103 -11.00 5.78 -0.63
CA ALA A 103 -10.24 4.56 -0.34
C ALA A 103 -11.14 3.31 -0.30
N ALA A 104 -12.34 3.42 0.26
CA ALA A 104 -13.31 2.33 0.30
C ALA A 104 -13.80 1.94 -1.10
N ASP A 105 -14.03 2.92 -1.98
CA ASP A 105 -14.40 2.68 -3.38
C ASP A 105 -13.29 1.88 -4.11
N VAL A 106 -12.02 2.27 -3.92
CA VAL A 106 -10.88 1.55 -4.53
C VAL A 106 -10.76 0.12 -4.00
N GLU A 107 -10.96 -0.11 -2.70
CA GLU A 107 -10.97 -1.46 -2.14
C GLU A 107 -12.15 -2.30 -2.64
N ALA A 108 -13.33 -1.68 -2.82
CA ALA A 108 -14.50 -2.35 -3.39
C ALA A 108 -14.28 -2.75 -4.86
N ASP A 109 -13.74 -1.85 -5.69
CA ASP A 109 -13.36 -2.16 -7.08
C ASP A 109 -12.34 -3.30 -7.14
N LEU A 110 -11.34 -3.31 -6.24
CA LEU A 110 -10.37 -4.40 -6.15
C LEU A 110 -11.01 -5.72 -5.71
N ALA A 111 -11.99 -5.68 -4.82
CA ALA A 111 -12.73 -6.88 -4.39
C ALA A 111 -13.61 -7.43 -5.53
N ASP A 112 -14.26 -6.57 -6.31
CA ASP A 112 -15.07 -6.99 -7.47
C ASP A 112 -14.21 -7.62 -8.58
N VAL A 113 -13.00 -7.11 -8.83
CA VAL A 113 -12.05 -7.75 -9.77
C VAL A 113 -11.60 -9.14 -9.28
N MET A 114 -11.59 -9.37 -7.97
CA MET A 114 -11.25 -10.65 -7.35
C MET A 114 -12.46 -11.59 -7.23
N ALA A 115 -13.68 -11.09 -7.45
CA ALA A 115 -14.91 -11.86 -7.39
C ALA A 115 -15.22 -12.61 -8.70
N ASP A 116 -14.31 -12.60 -9.68
CA ASP A 116 -14.38 -13.53 -10.80
C ASP A 116 -14.19 -14.95 -10.25
N PRO A 117 -15.17 -15.85 -10.43
CA PRO A 117 -15.16 -17.14 -9.77
C PRO A 117 -14.01 -17.95 -10.35
N VAL A 118 -12.95 -18.14 -9.56
CA VAL A 118 -12.09 -19.31 -9.70
C VAL A 118 -13.03 -20.50 -9.70
N GLN A 119 -13.31 -21.02 -10.89
CA GLN A 119 -14.02 -22.27 -11.07
C GLN A 119 -13.32 -23.28 -10.17
N GLU A 120 -14.12 -23.92 -9.34
CA GLU A 120 -13.74 -25.05 -8.52
C GLU A 120 -13.22 -26.14 -9.46
N GLU A 121 -11.91 -26.09 -9.76
CA GLU A 121 -11.27 -27.16 -10.50
C GLU A 121 -11.22 -28.36 -9.55
N PRO A 122 -11.91 -29.47 -9.90
CA PRO A 122 -11.96 -30.64 -9.05
C PRO A 122 -10.56 -31.24 -8.97
N ALA A 123 -10.14 -31.55 -7.75
CA ALA A 123 -8.92 -32.28 -7.47
C ALA A 123 -8.84 -33.56 -8.32
N PRO A 124 -7.77 -33.78 -9.12
CA PRO A 124 -7.49 -35.09 -9.67
C PRO A 124 -6.81 -35.95 -8.59
N GLU A 125 -7.43 -37.08 -8.30
CA GLU A 125 -6.89 -38.17 -7.50
C GLU A 125 -5.52 -38.65 -8.02
N GLU A 126 -4.68 -39.13 -7.10
CA GLU A 126 -3.40 -39.77 -7.36
C GLU A 126 -3.51 -40.92 -8.39
N PRO A 127 -2.40 -41.20 -9.11
CA PRO A 127 -1.82 -42.51 -8.83
C PRO A 127 -0.31 -42.46 -8.64
N ALA A 128 0.13 -43.25 -7.65
CA ALA A 128 1.51 -43.63 -7.44
C ALA A 128 2.08 -44.41 -8.64
N ALA A 129 3.26 -44.01 -9.11
CA ALA A 129 4.24 -44.89 -9.74
C ALA A 129 5.65 -44.25 -9.68
N GLU A 130 6.58 -44.95 -9.06
CA GLU A 130 8.00 -44.63 -8.93
C GLU A 130 8.74 -44.56 -10.29
N ALA A 131 9.67 -43.60 -10.43
CA ALA A 131 11.07 -43.81 -10.84
C ALA A 131 11.78 -42.46 -11.08
N ALA A 132 12.82 -42.17 -10.29
CA ALA A 132 13.80 -41.09 -10.52
C ALA A 132 14.86 -41.54 -11.56
N PRO A 133 15.92 -40.75 -11.91
CA PRO A 133 16.19 -39.32 -11.68
C PRO A 133 16.70 -38.56 -12.94
N ALA A 134 16.64 -37.22 -12.95
CA ALA A 134 17.54 -36.28 -13.69
C ALA A 134 17.07 -34.84 -13.42
N ASP A 135 17.68 -34.13 -12.47
CA ASP A 135 18.68 -33.08 -12.71
C ASP A 135 18.24 -32.01 -13.73
N ASP A 136 17.46 -31.04 -13.24
CA ASP A 136 17.64 -29.63 -13.61
C ASP A 136 17.47 -28.82 -12.31
N SER A 137 18.45 -28.97 -11.41
CA SER A 137 18.55 -28.17 -10.20
C SER A 137 19.11 -26.79 -10.56
N ALA A 138 18.41 -26.05 -11.42
CA ALA A 138 18.68 -24.63 -11.59
C ALA A 138 18.29 -23.94 -10.29
N LYS A 139 19.29 -23.71 -9.42
CA LYS A 139 19.15 -22.94 -8.18
C LYS A 139 18.45 -21.63 -8.53
N LYS A 140 17.21 -21.46 -8.05
CA LYS A 140 16.50 -20.19 -8.22
C LYS A 140 17.02 -19.22 -7.17
N TYR A 141 17.22 -17.98 -7.58
CA TYR A 141 17.66 -16.91 -6.69
C TYR A 141 16.56 -15.87 -6.61
N CYS A 142 16.28 -15.38 -5.40
CA CYS A 142 15.30 -14.33 -5.22
C CYS A 142 15.76 -13.03 -5.90
N PRO A 143 14.97 -12.42 -6.81
CA PRO A 143 15.35 -11.19 -7.50
C PRO A 143 15.39 -9.95 -6.58
N GLN A 144 14.85 -10.05 -5.35
CA GLN A 144 14.85 -8.97 -4.38
C GLN A 144 16.01 -9.02 -3.38
N CYS A 145 16.45 -10.21 -2.97
CA CYS A 145 17.48 -10.33 -1.92
C CYS A 145 18.67 -11.22 -2.30
N GLY A 146 18.64 -11.88 -3.46
CA GLY A 146 19.71 -12.76 -3.93
C GLY A 146 19.85 -14.08 -3.16
N ALA A 147 18.94 -14.38 -2.23
CA ALA A 147 18.97 -15.66 -1.51
C ALA A 147 18.67 -16.83 -2.45
N GLU A 148 19.30 -17.98 -2.20
CA GLU A 148 18.94 -19.24 -2.83
C GLU A 148 17.54 -19.67 -2.34
N VAL A 149 16.69 -20.01 -3.30
CA VAL A 149 15.30 -20.43 -3.05
C VAL A 149 15.06 -21.77 -3.76
N ALA A 150 14.24 -22.61 -3.13
CA ALA A 150 13.83 -23.87 -3.72
C ALA A 150 13.16 -23.64 -5.09
N PRO A 151 13.35 -24.56 -6.06
CA PRO A 151 12.84 -24.38 -7.42
C PRO A 151 11.30 -24.34 -7.51
N ASP A 152 10.61 -24.88 -6.51
CA ASP A 152 9.16 -24.97 -6.35
C ASP A 152 8.59 -23.93 -5.35
N ALA A 153 9.44 -23.14 -4.69
CA ALA A 153 8.99 -22.16 -3.70
C ALA A 153 8.32 -20.95 -4.36
N LEU A 154 7.10 -20.64 -3.92
CA LEU A 154 6.29 -19.49 -4.34
C LEU A 154 6.76 -18.16 -3.71
N PHE A 155 7.45 -18.25 -2.57
CA PHE A 155 7.94 -17.10 -1.81
C PHE A 155 9.38 -17.32 -1.35
N CYS A 156 10.15 -16.23 -1.28
CA CYS A 156 11.47 -16.27 -0.69
C CYS A 156 11.37 -16.37 0.84
N THR A 157 11.96 -17.41 1.43
CA THR A 157 11.99 -17.62 2.89
C THR A 157 12.81 -16.57 3.65
N LYS A 158 13.66 -15.79 2.97
CA LYS A 158 14.49 -14.74 3.58
C LYS A 158 13.82 -13.37 3.60
N CYS A 159 13.21 -12.95 2.49
CA CYS A 159 12.63 -11.61 2.34
C CYS A 159 11.12 -11.58 2.08
N GLY A 160 10.48 -12.72 1.87
CA GLY A 160 9.03 -12.83 1.62
C GLY A 160 8.57 -12.40 0.24
N ALA A 161 9.49 -11.97 -0.63
CA ALA A 161 9.15 -11.64 -2.01
C ALA A 161 8.54 -12.86 -2.72
N GLN A 162 7.46 -12.62 -3.46
CA GLN A 162 6.86 -13.59 -4.37
C GLN A 162 7.81 -13.84 -5.55
N LEU A 163 7.95 -15.10 -5.98
CA LEU A 163 8.92 -15.57 -6.97
C LEU A 163 8.28 -15.98 -8.30
#